data_AF-A0A3D9LHM3-F1
#
_entry.id   AF-A0A3D9LHM3-F1
#
_cell.length_a   1.000
_cell.length_b   1.000
_cell.length_c   1.000
_cell.angle_alpha   90.00
_cell.angle_beta   90.00
_cell.angle_gamma   90.00
#
_symmetry.space_group_name_H-M   'P 1'
#
loop_
_entity.id
_entity.type
_entity.pdbx_description
1 polymer ?
#
loop_
_entity_poly.entity_id
_entity_poly.type
_entity_poly.pdbx_seq_one_letter_code
_entity_poly.pdbx_strand_id
1 'polypeptide(L)'
;MSIAQRSVAGEGDVHPRVAENQSPELDAQARIEFTCDTTNLPWVIFRAVHRATHLHGLPTRSRALLAALARTVDAKRPYAAIFARRELLTGRAMQSMRTFYRSLDDLESAGLITRPPQNRYGQAGLFGRAYLHLTESAAVVLGLVAETHPASQAAPAEVHEGTGPEARGDSLAQPSASVADGAIYKDLYPASQKRQPGTLPADLQRLTSLGFHEFLVFRLMTEARQHGKRLSDVVEVVWDHLKLAHAPINYLRKLLQTPTDFRHQRLARQTAVAASRDAQRLAQQVQEELARCAGRTFFDPAGTRKIVLSTDASMMTLHEAHEAQPRVAAGAWAGGFIDALRRGRIVPATAGLDERFAARRRMQQPPRTPAPTASQPRVLTAAIGERLQELRRLTRAVARTGGAAFA
;
A
#
# COMPACT_ATOMS: atom_id res chain seq x y z
N MET A 1 -99.86 0.84 26.56
CA MET A 1 -98.98 0.06 25.66
C MET A 1 -99.25 0.49 24.23
N SER A 2 -98.26 1.06 23.55
CA SER A 2 -98.21 1.18 22.09
C SER A 2 -96.74 1.28 21.72
N ILE A 3 -96.23 0.19 21.15
CA ILE A 3 -94.88 0.09 20.59
C ILE A 3 -94.98 0.66 19.18
N ALA A 4 -94.36 1.82 18.94
CA ALA A 4 -94.17 2.34 17.59
C ALA A 4 -92.67 2.43 17.30
N GLN A 5 -92.15 1.37 16.67
CA GLN A 5 -90.89 1.42 15.93
C GLN A 5 -91.10 2.23 14.66
N ARG A 6 -90.20 3.19 14.38
CA ARG A 6 -89.86 3.66 13.04
C ARG A 6 -88.55 4.44 13.09
N SER A 7 -87.44 3.72 12.89
CA SER A 7 -86.16 4.21 12.33
C SER A 7 -85.04 3.20 12.63
N VAL A 8 -85.11 2.02 12.01
CA VAL A 8 -83.95 1.16 11.79
C VAL A 8 -83.88 0.93 10.29
N ALA A 9 -82.68 1.03 9.75
CA ALA A 9 -82.33 1.02 8.33
C ALA A 9 -82.56 2.36 7.62
N GLY A 10 -81.44 3.04 7.34
CA GLY A 10 -81.37 4.09 6.33
C GLY A 10 -81.61 3.52 4.94
N GLU A 11 -82.87 3.22 4.65
CA GLU A 11 -83.40 3.14 3.30
C GLU A 11 -83.59 4.57 2.80
N GLY A 12 -82.48 5.18 2.39
CA GLY A 12 -82.48 6.36 1.54
C GLY A 12 -81.58 6.02 0.37
N ASP A 13 -82.15 6.02 -0.83
CA ASP A 13 -81.51 5.66 -2.09
C ASP A 13 -80.01 6.01 -2.08
N VAL A 14 -79.17 5.01 -2.35
CA VAL A 14 -77.75 5.25 -2.65
C VAL A 14 -77.73 5.92 -4.02
N HIS A 15 -77.98 7.23 -4.05
CA HIS A 15 -77.59 8.05 -5.18
C HIS A 15 -76.06 8.00 -5.18
N PRO A 16 -75.40 7.46 -6.23
CA PRO A 16 -73.99 7.73 -6.39
C PRO A 16 -73.87 9.25 -6.40
N ARG A 17 -73.26 9.81 -5.34
CA ARG A 17 -72.96 11.25 -5.30
C ARG A 17 -72.21 11.53 -6.58
N VAL A 18 -72.85 12.21 -7.53
CA VAL A 18 -72.19 12.81 -8.66
C VAL A 18 -71.27 13.83 -8.02
N ALA A 19 -70.03 13.44 -7.81
CA ALA A 19 -69.06 14.25 -7.09
C ALA A 19 -68.74 15.42 -8.01
N GLU A 20 -69.36 16.57 -7.75
CA GLU A 20 -69.16 17.85 -8.47
C GLU A 20 -67.70 18.35 -8.43
N ASN A 21 -66.78 17.61 -7.80
CA ASN A 21 -65.35 17.92 -7.67
C ASN A 21 -64.40 16.78 -8.10
N GLN A 22 -64.87 15.74 -8.79
CA GLN A 22 -63.96 14.78 -9.43
C GLN A 22 -63.37 15.43 -10.68
N SER A 23 -62.22 16.08 -10.52
CA SER A 23 -61.43 16.52 -11.66
C SER A 23 -61.13 15.29 -12.52
N PRO A 24 -61.47 15.28 -13.82
CA PRO A 24 -61.30 14.11 -14.69
C PRO A 24 -59.85 13.61 -14.75
N GLU A 25 -58.89 14.46 -14.38
CA GLU A 25 -57.47 14.14 -14.24
C GLU A 25 -57.17 13.21 -13.05
N LEU A 26 -57.86 13.38 -11.91
CA LEU A 26 -57.69 12.49 -10.74
C LEU A 26 -58.26 11.10 -11.03
N ASP A 27 -59.40 11.04 -11.70
CA ASP A 27 -60.00 9.78 -12.13
C ASP A 27 -59.19 9.09 -13.23
N ALA A 28 -58.59 9.86 -14.15
CA ALA A 28 -57.66 9.33 -15.14
C ALA A 28 -56.39 8.79 -14.48
N GLN A 29 -55.85 9.48 -13.48
CA GLN A 29 -54.67 9.05 -12.72
C GLN A 29 -54.97 7.79 -11.90
N ALA A 30 -56.13 7.72 -11.24
CA ALA A 30 -56.57 6.52 -10.54
C ALA A 30 -56.76 5.34 -11.50
N ARG A 31 -57.36 5.57 -12.68
CA ARG A 31 -57.45 4.53 -13.71
C ARG A 31 -56.06 4.03 -14.10
N ILE A 32 -55.10 4.91 -14.31
CA ILE A 32 -53.72 4.51 -14.64
C ILE A 32 -53.10 3.71 -13.48
N GLU A 33 -53.24 4.18 -12.24
CA GLU A 33 -52.67 3.54 -11.04
C GLU A 33 -53.26 2.14 -10.77
N PHE A 34 -54.55 1.95 -11.03
CA PHE A 34 -55.27 0.69 -10.79
C PHE A 34 -55.49 -0.15 -12.06
N THR A 35 -54.97 0.25 -13.23
CA THR A 35 -55.03 -0.57 -14.43
C THR A 35 -54.11 -1.79 -14.32
N CYS A 36 -54.65 -2.96 -14.64
CA CYS A 36 -53.88 -4.20 -14.77
C CYS A 36 -53.63 -4.53 -16.24
N ASP A 37 -52.67 -5.41 -16.51
CA ASP A 37 -52.38 -5.91 -17.86
C ASP A 37 -53.63 -6.61 -18.45
N THR A 38 -54.30 -5.94 -19.39
CA THR A 38 -55.57 -6.34 -20.03
C THR A 38 -55.39 -7.41 -21.11
N THR A 39 -54.16 -7.91 -21.31
CA THR A 39 -53.91 -8.95 -22.32
C THR A 39 -54.56 -10.27 -21.93
N ASN A 40 -55.48 -10.75 -22.77
CA ASN A 40 -56.06 -12.08 -22.64
C ASN A 40 -54.99 -13.14 -22.92
N LEU A 41 -54.65 -13.92 -21.90
CA LEU A 41 -53.66 -14.99 -22.00
C LEU A 41 -54.32 -16.26 -22.56
N PRO A 42 -53.61 -17.02 -23.42
CA PRO A 42 -54.05 -18.37 -23.78
C PRO A 42 -54.25 -19.22 -22.53
N TRP A 43 -55.27 -20.09 -22.54
CA TRP A 43 -55.63 -20.93 -21.38
C TRP A 43 -54.45 -21.71 -20.79
N VAL A 44 -53.56 -22.23 -21.66
CA VAL A 44 -52.35 -22.97 -21.25
C VAL A 44 -51.43 -22.09 -20.40
N ILE A 45 -51.20 -20.85 -20.83
CA ILE A 45 -50.37 -19.88 -20.11
C ILE A 45 -51.06 -19.40 -18.83
N PHE A 46 -52.37 -19.14 -18.89
CA PHE A 46 -53.15 -18.80 -17.70
C PHE A 46 -53.05 -19.88 -16.62
N ARG A 47 -53.21 -21.16 -17.00
CA ARG A 47 -53.03 -22.31 -16.11
C ARG A 47 -51.61 -22.38 -15.55
N ALA A 48 -50.59 -22.16 -16.39
CA ALA A 48 -49.20 -22.15 -15.94
C ALA A 48 -48.92 -21.05 -14.92
N VAL A 49 -49.42 -19.84 -15.15
CA VAL A 49 -49.35 -18.72 -14.20
C VAL A 49 -50.03 -19.07 -12.88
N HIS A 50 -51.24 -19.64 -12.94
CA HIS A 50 -51.97 -20.07 -11.74
C HIS A 50 -51.22 -21.17 -10.97
N ARG A 51 -50.61 -22.14 -11.65
CA ARG A 51 -49.80 -23.19 -11.01
C ARG A 51 -48.54 -22.61 -10.36
N ALA A 52 -47.88 -21.65 -11.02
CA ALA A 52 -46.70 -20.98 -10.49
C ALA A 52 -46.98 -20.26 -9.15
N THR A 53 -48.15 -19.63 -9.01
CA THR A 53 -48.51 -18.91 -7.76
C THR A 53 -48.84 -19.85 -6.60
N HIS A 54 -49.21 -21.10 -6.88
CA HIS A 54 -49.62 -22.09 -5.86
C HIS A 54 -48.55 -23.13 -5.55
N LEU A 55 -47.32 -22.96 -6.03
CA LEU A 55 -46.23 -23.91 -5.82
C LEU A 55 -45.68 -23.82 -4.38
N HIS A 56 -46.09 -24.73 -3.49
CA HIS A 56 -45.78 -24.67 -2.04
C HIS A 56 -44.28 -24.70 -1.68
N GLY A 57 -43.43 -25.29 -2.51
CA GLY A 57 -41.98 -25.41 -2.27
C GLY A 57 -41.16 -24.13 -2.50
N LEU A 58 -41.80 -23.01 -2.89
CA LEU A 58 -41.11 -21.77 -3.22
C LEU A 58 -41.57 -20.57 -2.35
N PRO A 59 -40.65 -19.65 -2.02
CA PRO A 59 -40.99 -18.37 -1.41
C PRO A 59 -41.99 -17.57 -2.28
N THR A 60 -42.86 -16.77 -1.66
CA THR A 60 -43.84 -15.92 -2.36
C THR A 60 -43.22 -15.04 -3.43
N ARG A 61 -42.03 -14.47 -3.16
CA ARG A 61 -41.27 -13.66 -4.15
C ARG A 61 -40.89 -14.48 -5.39
N SER A 62 -40.45 -15.71 -5.21
CA SER A 62 -39.99 -16.60 -6.27
C SER A 62 -41.17 -17.12 -7.08
N ARG A 63 -42.31 -17.39 -6.43
CA ARG A 63 -43.59 -17.71 -7.07
C ARG A 63 -44.09 -16.58 -7.97
N ALA A 64 -44.04 -15.33 -7.49
CA ALA A 64 -44.43 -14.17 -8.28
C ALA A 64 -43.53 -13.98 -9.52
N LEU A 65 -42.22 -14.22 -9.38
CA LEU A 65 -41.29 -14.20 -10.51
C LEU A 65 -41.55 -15.36 -11.49
N LEU A 66 -41.78 -16.57 -10.99
CA LEU A 66 -42.11 -17.73 -11.83
C LEU A 66 -43.41 -17.52 -12.61
N ALA A 67 -44.42 -16.90 -11.98
CA ALA A 67 -45.66 -16.50 -12.64
C ALA A 67 -45.42 -15.45 -13.75
N ALA A 68 -44.56 -14.46 -13.48
CA ALA A 68 -44.16 -13.47 -14.49
C ALA A 68 -43.42 -14.11 -15.67
N LEU A 69 -42.53 -15.09 -15.41
CA LEU A 69 -41.84 -15.86 -16.43
C LEU A 69 -42.80 -16.72 -17.26
N ALA A 70 -43.71 -17.45 -16.61
CA ALA A 70 -44.72 -18.27 -17.28
C ALA A 70 -45.58 -17.45 -18.25
N ARG A 71 -45.90 -16.18 -17.91
CA ARG A 71 -46.62 -15.25 -18.80
C ARG A 71 -45.82 -14.83 -20.05
N THR A 72 -44.49 -14.94 -20.02
CA THR A 72 -43.59 -14.52 -21.12
C THR A 72 -43.13 -15.66 -22.01
N VAL A 73 -43.32 -16.92 -21.59
CA VAL A 73 -42.87 -18.10 -22.32
C VAL A 73 -43.84 -18.43 -23.45
N ASP A 74 -43.31 -18.88 -24.59
CA ASP A 74 -44.12 -19.43 -25.68
C ASP A 74 -44.56 -20.86 -25.33
N ALA A 75 -45.88 -21.09 -25.26
CA ALA A 75 -46.45 -22.40 -24.95
C ALA A 75 -46.02 -23.51 -25.93
N LYS A 76 -45.72 -23.16 -27.19
CA LYS A 76 -45.28 -24.13 -28.21
C LYS A 76 -43.82 -24.53 -28.05
N ARG A 77 -43.02 -23.72 -27.36
CA ARG A 77 -41.57 -23.90 -27.20
C ARG A 77 -41.16 -23.56 -25.76
N PRO A 78 -41.53 -24.40 -24.76
CA PRO A 78 -41.33 -24.09 -23.35
C PRO A 78 -39.85 -23.98 -22.95
N TYR A 79 -38.96 -24.67 -23.67
CA TYR A 79 -37.50 -24.68 -23.40
C TYR A 79 -36.72 -23.58 -24.11
N ALA A 80 -37.39 -22.77 -24.94
CA ALA A 80 -36.73 -21.70 -25.66
C ALA A 80 -36.24 -20.59 -24.70
N ALA A 81 -35.28 -19.80 -25.19
CA ALA A 81 -34.79 -18.63 -24.49
C ALA A 81 -35.94 -17.63 -24.25
N ILE A 82 -36.08 -17.16 -23.01
CA ILE A 82 -37.07 -16.16 -22.64
C ILE A 82 -36.52 -14.77 -22.98
N PHE A 83 -37.08 -14.14 -24.01
CA PHE A 83 -36.68 -12.82 -24.51
C PHE A 83 -37.34 -11.66 -23.73
N ALA A 84 -37.44 -11.77 -22.42
CA ALA A 84 -37.99 -10.72 -21.58
C ALA A 84 -36.89 -9.81 -21.04
N ARG A 85 -37.08 -8.49 -21.16
CA ARG A 85 -36.20 -7.51 -20.49
C ARG A 85 -36.40 -7.59 -18.97
N ARG A 86 -35.37 -7.21 -18.21
CA ARG A 86 -35.40 -7.29 -16.74
C ARG A 86 -36.49 -6.39 -16.17
N GLU A 87 -36.67 -5.20 -16.75
CA GLU A 87 -37.68 -4.21 -16.35
C GLU A 87 -39.11 -4.76 -16.48
N LEU A 88 -39.37 -5.52 -17.54
CA LEU A 88 -40.66 -6.15 -17.79
C LEU A 88 -40.96 -7.22 -16.72
N LEU A 89 -39.97 -8.05 -16.39
CA LEU A 89 -40.13 -9.10 -15.38
C LEU A 89 -40.26 -8.52 -13.97
N THR A 90 -39.46 -7.51 -13.63
CA THR A 90 -39.56 -6.81 -12.34
C THR A 90 -40.91 -6.12 -12.17
N GLY A 91 -41.43 -5.49 -13.23
CA GLY A 91 -42.74 -4.86 -13.21
C GLY A 91 -43.86 -5.87 -13.02
N ARG A 92 -43.86 -6.97 -13.77
CA ARG A 92 -44.87 -8.04 -13.64
C ARG A 92 -44.82 -8.78 -12.31
N ALA A 93 -43.62 -8.98 -11.77
CA ALA A 93 -43.43 -9.63 -10.47
C ALA A 93 -43.60 -8.66 -9.28
N MET A 94 -43.78 -7.36 -9.53
CA MET A 94 -43.84 -6.28 -8.54
C MET A 94 -42.66 -6.32 -7.56
N GLN A 95 -41.45 -6.47 -8.10
CA GLN A 95 -40.21 -6.62 -7.32
C GLN A 95 -39.16 -5.60 -7.72
N SER A 96 -38.43 -5.08 -6.74
CA SER A 96 -37.22 -4.31 -7.01
C SER A 96 -36.17 -5.18 -7.70
N MET A 97 -35.24 -4.55 -8.43
CA MET A 97 -34.16 -5.26 -9.13
C MET A 97 -33.33 -6.16 -8.19
N ARG A 98 -33.10 -5.72 -6.94
CA ARG A 98 -32.38 -6.51 -5.92
C ARG A 98 -33.16 -7.75 -5.51
N THR A 99 -34.47 -7.62 -5.29
CA THR A 99 -35.33 -8.76 -4.91
C THR A 99 -35.49 -9.73 -6.07
N PHE A 100 -35.63 -9.22 -7.30
CA PHE A 100 -35.69 -10.02 -8.51
C PHE A 100 -34.50 -10.97 -8.64
N TYR A 101 -33.29 -10.48 -8.43
CA TYR A 101 -32.09 -11.29 -8.43
C TYR A 101 -32.10 -12.39 -7.37
N ARG A 102 -32.52 -12.09 -6.14
CA ARG A 102 -32.69 -13.12 -5.09
C ARG A 102 -33.73 -14.18 -5.49
N SER A 103 -34.85 -13.74 -6.05
CA SER A 103 -35.89 -14.65 -6.56
C SER A 103 -35.36 -15.55 -7.69
N LEU A 104 -34.47 -15.05 -8.56
CA LEU A 104 -33.81 -15.88 -9.58
C LEU A 104 -32.93 -16.98 -8.95
N ASP A 105 -32.23 -16.69 -7.86
CA ASP A 105 -31.43 -17.70 -7.16
C ASP A 105 -32.30 -18.78 -6.53
N ASP A 106 -33.41 -18.38 -5.91
CA ASP A 106 -34.35 -19.33 -5.31
C ASP A 106 -34.95 -20.25 -6.40
N LEU A 107 -35.22 -19.73 -7.59
CA LEU A 107 -35.73 -20.53 -8.72
C LEU A 107 -34.66 -21.43 -9.33
N GLU A 108 -33.41 -20.98 -9.42
CA GLU A 108 -32.29 -21.78 -9.93
C GLU A 108 -31.92 -22.90 -8.95
N SER A 109 -31.89 -22.61 -7.63
CA SER A 109 -31.65 -23.61 -6.59
C SER A 109 -32.76 -24.65 -6.48
N ALA A 110 -34.01 -24.26 -6.78
CA ALA A 110 -35.13 -25.18 -6.94
C ALA A 110 -35.09 -25.97 -8.28
N GLY A 111 -34.10 -25.70 -9.15
CA GLY A 111 -33.93 -26.39 -10.42
C GLY A 111 -35.02 -26.06 -11.45
N LEU A 112 -35.69 -24.91 -11.34
CA LEU A 112 -36.81 -24.52 -12.21
C LEU A 112 -36.38 -23.61 -13.38
N ILE A 113 -35.22 -22.96 -13.26
CA ILE A 113 -34.65 -22.14 -14.33
C ILE A 113 -33.18 -22.47 -14.51
N THR A 114 -32.69 -22.25 -15.72
CA THR A 114 -31.27 -22.31 -16.05
C THR A 114 -30.79 -20.98 -16.60
N ARG A 115 -29.65 -20.52 -16.08
CA ARG A 115 -28.95 -19.32 -16.53
C ARG A 115 -27.67 -19.72 -17.29
N PRO A 116 -27.73 -19.87 -18.62
CA PRO A 116 -26.53 -20.13 -19.41
C PRO A 116 -25.52 -18.99 -19.26
N PRO A 117 -24.21 -19.30 -19.36
CA PRO A 117 -23.16 -18.29 -19.28
C PRO A 117 -23.29 -17.26 -20.41
N GLN A 118 -22.77 -16.06 -20.17
CA GLN A 118 -22.86 -14.96 -21.13
C GLN A 118 -21.93 -15.22 -22.33
N ASN A 119 -22.48 -15.72 -23.43
CA ASN A 119 -21.72 -15.96 -24.66
C ASN A 119 -21.20 -14.64 -25.25
N ARG A 120 -19.97 -14.62 -25.76
CA ARG A 120 -19.40 -13.47 -26.47
C ARG A 120 -19.81 -13.49 -27.93
N TYR A 121 -20.20 -12.33 -28.47
CA TYR A 121 -20.61 -12.21 -29.87
C TYR A 121 -19.41 -11.76 -30.72
N GLY A 122 -18.90 -12.68 -31.55
CA GLY A 122 -17.86 -12.42 -32.55
C GLY A 122 -16.44 -12.12 -32.02
N GLN A 123 -15.52 -11.88 -32.95
CA GLN A 123 -14.11 -11.49 -32.71
C GLN A 123 -13.96 -10.11 -32.05
N ALA A 124 -15.05 -9.34 -31.94
CA ALA A 124 -15.04 -7.95 -31.48
C ALA A 124 -15.17 -7.76 -29.95
N GLY A 125 -15.17 -8.85 -29.17
CA GLY A 125 -15.15 -8.78 -27.70
C GLY A 125 -16.42 -8.23 -27.04
N LEU A 126 -17.53 -8.11 -27.77
CA LEU A 126 -18.82 -7.72 -27.18
C LEU A 126 -19.44 -8.88 -26.41
N PHE A 127 -19.83 -8.63 -25.17
CA PHE A 127 -20.58 -9.60 -24.38
C PHE A 127 -22.01 -9.72 -24.94
N GLY A 128 -22.40 -10.94 -25.31
CA GLY A 128 -23.75 -11.25 -25.76
C GLY A 128 -24.76 -11.21 -24.62
N ARG A 129 -26.05 -11.45 -24.91
CA ARG A 129 -27.11 -11.49 -23.90
C ARG A 129 -27.27 -12.91 -23.36
N ALA A 130 -27.24 -13.07 -22.04
CA ALA A 130 -27.64 -14.32 -21.38
C ALA A 130 -29.16 -14.32 -21.21
N TYR A 131 -29.84 -15.28 -21.85
CA TYR A 131 -31.28 -15.46 -21.73
C TYR A 131 -31.62 -16.52 -20.69
N LEU A 132 -32.77 -16.40 -20.04
CA LEU A 132 -33.26 -17.40 -19.10
C LEU A 132 -33.94 -18.55 -19.84
N HIS A 133 -33.78 -19.77 -19.35
CA HIS A 133 -34.46 -20.96 -19.87
C HIS A 133 -35.26 -21.63 -18.76
N LEU A 134 -36.44 -22.17 -19.10
CA LEU A 134 -37.15 -23.08 -18.20
C LEU A 134 -36.51 -24.46 -18.29
N THR A 135 -36.38 -25.14 -17.15
CA THR A 135 -35.98 -26.53 -17.09
C THR A 135 -37.16 -27.45 -17.43
N GLU A 136 -36.86 -28.72 -17.70
CA GLU A 136 -37.88 -29.76 -17.87
C GLU A 136 -38.81 -29.87 -16.67
N SER A 137 -38.25 -29.85 -15.46
CA SER A 137 -39.02 -29.87 -14.21
C SER A 137 -39.99 -28.70 -14.11
N ALA A 138 -39.58 -27.48 -14.49
CA ALA A 138 -40.46 -26.33 -14.51
C ALA A 138 -41.57 -26.44 -15.56
N ALA A 139 -41.26 -26.91 -16.77
CA ALA A 139 -42.26 -27.08 -17.82
C ALA A 139 -43.36 -28.07 -17.43
N VAL A 140 -42.98 -29.15 -16.72
CA VAL A 140 -43.92 -30.15 -16.17
C VAL A 140 -44.77 -29.55 -15.05
N VAL A 141 -44.14 -28.92 -14.05
CA VAL A 141 -44.86 -28.34 -12.90
C VAL A 141 -45.83 -27.23 -13.33
N LEU A 142 -45.41 -26.39 -14.29
CA LEU A 142 -46.27 -25.36 -14.89
C LEU A 142 -47.35 -25.96 -15.80
N GLY A 143 -47.27 -27.24 -16.16
CA GLY A 143 -48.21 -27.91 -17.05
C GLY A 143 -48.15 -27.41 -18.48
N LEU A 144 -46.97 -26.97 -18.93
CA LEU A 144 -46.69 -26.63 -20.32
C LEU A 144 -46.39 -27.88 -21.16
N VAL A 145 -45.91 -28.94 -20.51
CA VAL A 145 -45.67 -30.27 -21.11
C VAL A 145 -46.48 -31.30 -20.31
N ALA A 146 -46.99 -32.32 -21.00
CA ALA A 146 -47.67 -33.43 -20.34
C ALA A 146 -46.66 -34.26 -19.54
N GLU A 147 -47.05 -34.70 -18.35
CA GLU A 147 -46.27 -35.67 -17.58
C GLU A 147 -46.19 -36.98 -18.37
N THR A 148 -45.06 -37.25 -19.00
CA THR A 148 -44.72 -38.61 -19.41
C THR A 148 -44.38 -39.35 -18.13
N HIS A 149 -45.38 -39.90 -17.44
CA HIS A 149 -45.10 -40.88 -16.38
C HIS A 149 -44.29 -42.01 -17.03
N PRO A 150 -43.04 -42.29 -16.60
CA PRO A 150 -42.46 -43.57 -16.94
C PRO A 150 -43.35 -44.60 -16.27
N ALA A 151 -44.04 -45.41 -17.07
CA ALA A 151 -44.65 -46.63 -16.59
C ALA A 151 -43.58 -47.36 -15.79
N SER A 152 -43.84 -47.55 -14.50
CA SER A 152 -43.05 -48.39 -13.62
C SER A 152 -42.96 -49.78 -14.28
N GLN A 153 -41.85 -50.04 -14.97
CA GLN A 153 -41.46 -51.38 -15.34
C GLN A 153 -40.42 -51.80 -14.33
N ALA A 154 -40.85 -52.79 -13.54
CA ALA A 154 -40.09 -53.51 -12.56
C ALA A 154 -38.75 -53.99 -13.13
N ALA A 155 -37.74 -54.02 -12.26
CA ALA A 155 -36.58 -54.88 -12.44
C ALA A 155 -37.05 -56.33 -12.64
N PRO A 156 -36.29 -57.11 -13.42
CA PRO A 156 -35.40 -58.06 -12.76
C PRO A 156 -33.96 -58.02 -13.28
N ALA A 157 -33.08 -58.50 -12.42
CA ALA A 157 -31.66 -58.71 -12.62
C ALA A 157 -31.36 -59.66 -13.79
N GLU A 158 -30.20 -59.48 -14.44
CA GLU A 158 -29.05 -60.40 -14.34
C GLU A 158 -27.85 -59.90 -15.16
N VAL A 159 -26.71 -59.82 -14.46
CA VAL A 159 -25.34 -60.22 -14.83
C VAL A 159 -24.99 -60.29 -16.32
N HIS A 160 -23.95 -59.54 -16.75
CA HIS A 160 -22.89 -60.08 -17.61
C HIS A 160 -21.58 -59.30 -17.38
N GLU A 161 -20.57 -60.04 -16.93
CA GLU A 161 -19.17 -59.65 -16.84
C GLU A 161 -18.56 -59.47 -18.24
N GLY A 162 -17.67 -58.48 -18.38
CA GLY A 162 -16.92 -58.21 -19.59
C GLY A 162 -15.68 -57.38 -19.30
N THR A 163 -14.56 -58.07 -19.11
CA THR A 163 -13.20 -57.65 -18.77
C THR A 163 -12.51 -56.73 -19.80
N GLY A 164 -12.05 -55.56 -19.33
CA GLY A 164 -10.76 -54.88 -19.63
C GLY A 164 -10.56 -54.16 -20.98
N PRO A 165 -9.51 -53.31 -21.15
CA PRO A 165 -8.47 -52.94 -20.19
C PRO A 165 -8.26 -51.41 -20.02
N GLU A 166 -7.35 -51.11 -19.10
CA GLU A 166 -6.79 -49.84 -18.69
C GLU A 166 -6.40 -48.89 -19.85
N ALA A 167 -6.76 -47.62 -19.69
CA ALA A 167 -5.96 -46.50 -20.19
C ALA A 167 -5.90 -45.43 -19.10
N ARG A 168 -4.94 -45.60 -18.19
CA ARG A 168 -4.36 -44.48 -17.42
C ARG A 168 -3.72 -43.52 -18.40
N GLY A 169 -4.51 -42.57 -18.89
CA GLY A 169 -4.01 -41.32 -19.41
C GLY A 169 -3.92 -40.34 -18.24
N ASP A 170 -2.72 -40.16 -17.69
CA ASP A 170 -2.36 -39.02 -16.86
C ASP A 170 -2.57 -37.74 -17.68
N SER A 171 -3.81 -37.27 -17.72
CA SER A 171 -4.13 -35.96 -18.25
C SER A 171 -3.85 -34.98 -17.14
N LEU A 172 -2.64 -34.44 -17.19
CA LEU A 172 -2.15 -33.28 -16.43
C LEU A 172 -3.32 -32.41 -15.96
N ALA A 173 -3.44 -32.27 -14.64
CA ALA A 173 -4.39 -31.37 -14.00
C ALA A 173 -4.23 -29.97 -14.61
N GLN A 174 -5.05 -29.68 -15.62
CA GLN A 174 -5.28 -28.33 -16.05
C GLN A 174 -5.82 -27.61 -14.81
N PRO A 175 -5.24 -26.49 -14.38
CA PRO A 175 -5.92 -25.63 -13.44
C PRO A 175 -7.19 -25.13 -14.15
N SER A 176 -8.30 -25.84 -13.97
CA SER A 176 -9.62 -25.39 -14.37
C SER A 176 -9.99 -24.28 -13.40
N ALA A 177 -9.48 -23.09 -13.66
CA ALA A 177 -10.13 -21.88 -13.19
C ALA A 177 -11.51 -21.88 -13.83
N SER A 178 -12.47 -22.51 -13.15
CA SER A 178 -13.88 -22.27 -13.37
C SER A 178 -14.12 -20.84 -12.91
N VAL A 179 -13.83 -19.88 -13.79
CA VAL A 179 -14.48 -18.57 -13.78
C VAL A 179 -15.94 -18.83 -14.13
N ALA A 180 -16.65 -19.43 -13.18
CA ALA A 180 -18.08 -19.50 -13.23
C ALA A 180 -18.56 -18.06 -13.12
N ASP A 181 -18.95 -17.51 -14.27
CA ASP A 181 -19.77 -16.30 -14.41
C ASP A 181 -21.13 -16.55 -13.74
N GLY A 182 -21.11 -16.65 -12.41
CA GLY A 182 -22.29 -16.68 -11.58
C GLY A 182 -22.98 -15.32 -11.54
N ALA A 183 -24.10 -15.27 -10.84
CA ALA A 183 -24.83 -14.05 -10.51
C ALA A 183 -23.90 -12.88 -10.10
N ILE A 184 -23.69 -11.92 -11.02
CA ILE A 184 -22.75 -10.78 -10.89
C ILE A 184 -23.01 -9.94 -9.62
N TYR A 185 -24.19 -10.05 -9.01
CA TYR A 185 -24.56 -9.31 -7.79
C TYR A 185 -24.24 -10.01 -6.47
N LYS A 186 -23.83 -11.29 -6.47
CA LYS A 186 -23.48 -12.01 -5.23
C LYS A 186 -22.10 -11.64 -4.72
N ASP A 187 -21.15 -11.45 -5.63
CA ASP A 187 -19.78 -11.05 -5.30
C ASP A 187 -19.58 -9.55 -5.45
N LEU A 188 -20.25 -8.77 -4.58
CA LEU A 188 -19.88 -7.37 -4.38
C LEU A 188 -18.47 -7.24 -3.77
N TYR A 189 -17.98 -8.30 -3.13
CA TYR A 189 -16.63 -8.42 -2.55
C TYR A 189 -16.10 -9.86 -2.70
N PRO A 190 -15.59 -10.27 -3.88
CA PRO A 190 -14.98 -11.59 -4.02
C PRO A 190 -13.78 -11.71 -3.08
N ALA A 191 -13.74 -12.76 -2.25
CA ALA A 191 -12.65 -13.01 -1.29
C ALA A 191 -11.28 -13.16 -1.95
N SER A 192 -11.25 -13.44 -3.26
CA SER A 192 -10.04 -13.58 -4.08
C SER A 192 -9.60 -12.28 -4.77
N GLN A 193 -10.27 -11.14 -4.53
CA GLN A 193 -9.78 -9.88 -5.08
C GLN A 193 -8.43 -9.58 -4.45
N LYS A 194 -7.39 -9.67 -5.28
CA LYS A 194 -6.00 -9.25 -5.13
C LYS A 194 -5.87 -7.74 -4.82
N ARG A 195 -6.74 -7.17 -4.01
CA ARG A 195 -6.47 -5.93 -3.29
C ARG A 195 -5.53 -6.35 -2.20
N GLN A 196 -4.26 -5.94 -2.30
CA GLN A 196 -3.39 -5.98 -1.13
C GLN A 196 -4.19 -5.41 0.05
N PRO A 197 -4.18 -6.05 1.24
CA PRO A 197 -4.76 -5.41 2.42
C PRO A 197 -4.21 -3.99 2.42
N GLY A 198 -5.09 -2.99 2.51
CA GLY A 198 -4.79 -1.56 2.39
C GLY A 198 -3.87 -1.08 3.49
N THR A 199 -2.71 -1.71 3.59
CA THR A 199 -1.74 -1.58 4.64
C THR A 199 -0.90 -0.40 4.27
N LEU A 200 -0.86 0.54 5.19
CA LEU A 200 -0.07 1.74 5.01
C LEU A 200 1.41 1.38 4.84
N PRO A 201 2.16 2.02 3.92
CA PRO A 201 3.61 1.89 3.88
C PRO A 201 4.23 2.18 5.24
N ALA A 202 5.24 1.40 5.64
CA ALA A 202 5.88 1.48 6.96
C ALA A 202 6.31 2.93 7.32
N ASP A 203 6.83 3.67 6.34
CA ASP A 203 7.25 5.07 6.51
C ASP A 203 6.13 6.02 6.93
N LEU A 204 4.89 5.70 6.54
CA LEU A 204 3.72 6.52 6.83
C LEU A 204 2.95 6.01 8.05
N GLN A 205 3.22 4.79 8.54
CA GLN A 205 2.51 4.22 9.69
C GLN A 205 2.65 5.10 10.92
N ARG A 206 3.79 5.79 11.06
CA ARG A 206 3.98 6.78 12.13
C ARG A 206 2.92 7.88 12.15
N LEU A 207 2.27 8.22 11.05
CA LEU A 207 1.17 9.20 11.04
C LEU A 207 -0.05 8.73 11.84
N THR A 208 -0.31 7.41 11.95
CA THR A 208 -1.46 6.91 12.71
C THR A 208 -1.31 7.21 14.20
N SER A 209 -0.08 7.26 14.72
CA SER A 209 0.20 7.68 16.11
C SER A 209 -0.18 9.14 16.40
N LEU A 210 -0.28 9.98 15.38
CA LEU A 210 -0.74 11.38 15.48
C LEU A 210 -2.26 11.50 15.24
N GLY A 211 -2.99 10.39 15.15
CA GLY A 211 -4.44 10.35 14.95
C GLY A 211 -4.89 10.39 13.49
N PHE A 212 -4.00 10.15 12.52
CA PHE A 212 -4.39 10.05 11.11
C PHE A 212 -5.03 8.70 10.82
N HIS A 213 -6.26 8.70 10.31
CA HIS A 213 -6.88 7.48 9.80
C HIS A 213 -6.21 7.04 8.49
N GLU A 214 -6.05 5.73 8.28
CA GLU A 214 -5.45 5.14 7.07
C GLU A 214 -6.06 5.68 5.75
N PHE A 215 -7.40 5.73 5.64
CA PHE A 215 -8.08 6.33 4.48
C PHE A 215 -7.69 7.79 4.23
N LEU A 216 -7.53 8.58 5.30
CA LEU A 216 -7.08 9.98 5.16
C LEU A 216 -5.64 10.03 4.64
N VAL A 217 -4.76 9.14 5.12
CA VAL A 217 -3.39 9.06 4.61
C VAL A 217 -3.36 8.66 3.14
N PHE A 218 -4.18 7.69 2.70
CA PHE A 218 -4.29 7.34 1.27
C PHE A 218 -4.81 8.51 0.43
N ARG A 219 -5.75 9.30 0.96
CA ARG A 219 -6.21 10.53 0.31
C ARG A 219 -5.08 11.56 0.21
N LEU A 220 -4.31 11.76 1.28
CA LEU A 220 -3.16 12.66 1.31
C LEU A 220 -2.03 12.20 0.37
N MET A 221 -1.85 10.90 0.17
CA MET A 221 -0.90 10.38 -0.83
C MET A 221 -1.34 10.77 -2.25
N THR A 222 -2.63 10.70 -2.54
CA THR A 222 -3.20 11.14 -3.81
C THR A 222 -3.04 12.64 -4.00
N GLU A 223 -3.32 13.44 -2.96
CA GLU A 223 -3.16 14.90 -2.95
C GLU A 223 -1.68 15.30 -3.15
N ALA A 224 -0.75 14.63 -2.45
CA ALA A 224 0.68 14.84 -2.65
C ALA A 224 1.11 14.55 -4.11
N ARG A 225 0.58 13.46 -4.70
CA ARG A 225 0.85 13.10 -6.09
C ARG A 225 0.33 14.15 -7.07
N GLN A 226 -0.82 14.75 -6.82
CA GLN A 226 -1.35 15.87 -7.63
C GLN A 226 -0.42 17.08 -7.62
N HIS A 227 0.25 17.32 -6.49
CA HIS A 227 1.26 18.37 -6.35
C HIS A 227 2.68 17.93 -6.76
N GLY A 228 2.84 16.76 -7.42
CA GLY A 228 4.14 16.26 -7.88
C GLY A 228 5.11 15.83 -6.77
N LYS A 229 4.60 15.60 -5.55
CA LYS A 229 5.39 15.24 -4.36
C LYS A 229 5.07 13.84 -3.87
N ARG A 230 5.99 13.27 -3.09
CA ARG A 230 5.76 12.00 -2.39
C ARG A 230 5.53 12.27 -0.90
N LEU A 231 4.40 11.81 -0.38
CA LEU A 231 4.02 12.05 1.02
C LEU A 231 5.08 11.55 2.03
N SER A 232 5.74 10.42 1.73
CA SER A 232 6.83 9.87 2.54
C SER A 232 7.95 10.88 2.78
N ASP A 233 8.37 11.57 1.72
CA ASP A 233 9.52 12.46 1.72
C ASP A 233 9.20 13.72 2.51
N VAL A 234 7.98 14.24 2.34
CA VAL A 234 7.46 15.39 3.09
C VAL A 234 7.40 15.09 4.59
N VAL A 235 6.83 13.94 4.95
CA VAL A 235 6.65 13.53 6.34
C VAL A 235 7.98 13.23 7.01
N GLU A 236 8.98 12.72 6.29
CA GLU A 236 10.32 12.47 6.83
C GLU A 236 11.06 13.77 7.17
N VAL A 237 10.98 14.77 6.29
CA VAL A 237 11.65 16.06 6.53
C VAL A 237 10.97 16.84 7.65
N VAL A 238 9.63 16.85 7.67
CA VAL A 238 8.86 17.74 8.55
C VAL A 238 8.33 17.03 9.80
N TRP A 239 8.76 15.79 10.05
CA TRP A 239 8.28 14.95 11.17
C TRP A 239 8.30 15.67 12.52
N ASP A 240 9.43 16.33 12.82
CA ASP A 240 9.64 16.99 14.11
C ASP A 240 8.68 18.18 14.30
N HIS A 241 8.44 18.96 13.24
CA HIS A 241 7.48 20.06 13.26
C HIS A 241 6.03 19.56 13.24
N LEU A 242 5.77 18.43 12.56
CA LEU A 242 4.44 17.84 12.47
C LEU A 242 3.94 17.35 13.84
N LYS A 243 4.82 16.81 14.68
CA LYS A 243 4.49 16.40 16.06
C LYS A 243 4.10 17.56 16.97
N LEU A 244 4.73 18.72 16.77
CA LEU A 244 4.51 19.92 17.59
C LEU A 244 3.33 20.75 17.10
N ALA A 245 2.80 20.46 15.91
CA ALA A 245 1.72 21.22 15.32
C ALA A 245 0.38 21.00 16.05
N HIS A 246 -0.31 22.09 16.38
CA HIS A 246 -1.65 22.03 16.98
C HIS A 246 -2.70 21.39 16.05
N ALA A 247 -2.52 21.51 14.73
CA ALA A 247 -3.41 20.94 13.71
C ALA A 247 -2.59 20.22 12.60
N PRO A 248 -2.11 18.99 12.84
CA PRO A 248 -1.15 18.33 11.97
C PRO A 248 -1.71 18.02 10.56
N ILE A 249 -3.01 17.71 10.44
CA ILE A 249 -3.66 17.44 9.15
C ILE A 249 -3.66 18.69 8.25
N ASN A 250 -4.08 19.84 8.80
CA ASN A 250 -4.16 21.10 8.06
C ASN A 250 -2.76 21.63 7.73
N TYR A 251 -1.83 21.50 8.67
CA TYR A 251 -0.43 21.85 8.46
C TYR A 251 0.18 21.05 7.31
N LEU A 252 -0.04 19.73 7.29
CA LEU A 252 0.46 18.86 6.22
C LEU A 252 -0.16 19.21 4.86
N ARG A 253 -1.47 19.44 4.78
CA ARG A 253 -2.12 19.90 3.53
C ARG A 253 -1.56 21.20 3.02
N LYS A 254 -1.37 22.19 3.89
CA LYS A 254 -0.75 23.48 3.52
C LYS A 254 0.65 23.27 2.94
N LEU A 255 1.43 22.38 3.54
CA LEU A 255 2.78 22.03 3.10
C LEU A 255 2.81 21.28 1.77
N LEU A 256 1.79 20.48 1.46
CA LEU A 256 1.65 19.85 0.15
C LEU A 256 1.45 20.89 -0.96
N GLN A 257 0.77 22.00 -0.66
CA GLN A 257 0.47 23.08 -1.62
C GLN A 257 1.66 24.04 -1.87
N THR A 258 2.66 24.12 -1.00
CA THR A 258 3.81 25.02 -1.19
C THR A 258 4.71 24.56 -2.35
N PRO A 259 5.53 25.43 -2.96
CA PRO A 259 6.44 25.01 -4.05
C PRO A 259 7.73 24.31 -3.57
N THR A 260 7.85 23.97 -2.28
CA THR A 260 9.08 23.42 -1.69
C THR A 260 9.39 22.00 -2.17
N ASP A 261 10.64 21.74 -2.59
CA ASP A 261 11.13 20.41 -2.95
C ASP A 261 11.65 19.63 -1.73
N PHE A 262 10.79 18.78 -1.17
CA PHE A 262 11.12 17.93 -0.02
C PHE A 262 12.00 16.73 -0.38
N ARG A 263 12.04 16.32 -1.66
CA ARG A 263 12.90 15.21 -2.09
C ARG A 263 14.36 15.62 -2.01
N HIS A 264 14.67 16.82 -2.51
CA HIS A 264 16.01 17.37 -2.43
C HIS A 264 16.47 17.56 -0.96
N GLN A 265 15.60 18.13 -0.12
CA GLN A 265 15.90 18.32 1.31
C GLN A 265 16.17 16.98 2.02
N ARG A 266 15.37 15.95 1.74
CA ARG A 266 15.61 14.62 2.31
C ARG A 266 16.94 14.04 1.85
N LEU A 267 17.22 14.06 0.55
CA LEU A 267 18.47 13.53 0.01
C LEU A 267 19.68 14.22 0.63
N ALA A 268 19.66 15.55 0.74
CA ALA A 268 20.72 16.32 1.38
C ALA A 268 20.92 15.93 2.86
N ARG A 269 19.83 15.72 3.61
CA ARG A 269 19.91 15.28 5.02
C ARG A 269 20.50 13.87 5.13
N GLN A 270 20.08 12.95 4.26
CA GLN A 270 20.58 11.57 4.26
C GLN A 270 22.05 11.48 3.86
N THR A 271 22.48 12.23 2.84
CA THR A 271 23.90 12.26 2.42
C THR A 271 24.79 12.88 3.49
N ALA A 272 24.35 13.94 4.17
CA ALA A 272 25.10 14.53 5.28
C ALA A 272 25.27 13.55 6.46
N VAL A 273 24.21 12.81 6.82
CA VAL A 273 24.26 11.79 7.87
C VAL A 273 25.16 10.62 7.47
N ALA A 274 25.07 10.15 6.23
CA ALA A 274 25.94 9.09 5.71
C ALA A 274 27.42 9.53 5.71
N ALA A 275 27.71 10.72 5.20
CA ALA A 275 29.07 11.28 5.18
C ALA A 275 29.64 11.44 6.61
N SER A 276 28.82 11.87 7.57
CA SER A 276 29.23 11.97 8.98
C SER A 276 29.53 10.60 9.58
N ARG A 277 28.68 9.59 9.33
CA ARG A 277 28.91 8.21 9.79
C ARG A 277 30.16 7.61 9.16
N ASP A 278 30.38 7.85 7.87
CA ASP A 278 31.56 7.36 7.16
C ASP A 278 32.84 8.01 7.71
N ALA A 279 32.81 9.32 7.94
CA ALA A 279 33.92 10.03 8.59
C ALA A 279 34.18 9.52 10.02
N GLN A 280 33.14 9.26 10.80
CA GLN A 280 33.28 8.67 12.14
C GLN A 280 33.86 7.25 12.09
N ARG A 281 33.39 6.40 11.17
CA ARG A 281 33.93 5.04 10.99
C ARG A 281 35.40 5.06 10.59
N LEU A 282 35.78 5.92 9.65
CA LEU A 282 37.18 6.08 9.25
C LEU A 282 38.04 6.60 10.41
N ALA A 283 37.54 7.58 11.17
CA ALA A 283 38.23 8.08 12.35
C ALA A 283 38.42 6.99 13.41
N GLN A 284 37.39 6.18 13.69
CA GLN A 284 37.46 5.05 14.61
C GLN A 284 38.48 4.00 14.14
N GLN A 285 38.49 3.63 12.86
CA GLN A 285 39.46 2.69 12.30
C GLN A 285 40.91 3.20 12.43
N VAL A 286 41.13 4.48 12.15
CA VAL A 286 42.46 5.11 12.34
C VAL A 286 42.86 5.06 13.81
N GLN A 287 41.95 5.35 14.73
CA GLN A 287 42.23 5.30 16.17
C GLN A 287 42.53 3.87 16.66
N GLU A 288 41.79 2.87 16.19
CA GLU A 288 42.04 1.46 16.53
C GLU A 288 43.40 0.96 16.03
N GLU A 289 43.77 1.28 14.79
CA GLU A 289 45.09 0.92 14.26
C GLU A 289 46.22 1.68 14.98
N LEU A 290 45.96 2.93 15.36
CA LEU A 290 46.91 3.73 16.11
C LEU A 290 47.12 3.17 17.53
N ALA A 291 46.05 2.74 18.21
CA ALA A 291 46.12 2.08 19.51
C ALA A 291 46.96 0.80 19.48
N ARG A 292 46.90 0.02 18.38
CA ARG A 292 47.78 -1.17 18.20
C ARG A 292 49.26 -0.80 18.05
N CYS A 293 49.54 0.42 17.60
CA CYS A 293 50.89 0.94 17.39
C CYS A 293 51.41 1.74 18.60
N ALA A 294 50.59 1.97 19.62
CA ALA A 294 50.93 2.78 20.78
C ALA A 294 52.21 2.27 21.48
N GLY A 295 53.07 3.20 21.91
CA GLY A 295 54.34 2.91 22.55
C GLY A 295 55.42 2.29 21.65
N ARG A 296 55.16 2.11 20.35
CA ARG A 296 56.14 1.54 19.40
C ARG A 296 56.96 2.61 18.69
N THR A 297 58.10 2.17 18.19
CA THR A 297 59.00 2.98 17.36
C THR A 297 58.95 2.49 15.91
N PHE A 298 58.97 3.42 14.98
CA PHE A 298 58.95 3.19 13.54
C PHE A 298 60.08 3.97 12.86
N PHE A 299 60.52 3.51 11.69
CA PHE A 299 61.57 4.11 10.90
C PHE A 299 61.15 4.27 9.44
N ASP A 300 61.70 5.28 8.77
CA ASP A 300 61.75 5.30 7.31
C ASP A 300 62.63 4.13 6.82
N PRO A 301 62.28 3.39 5.74
CA PRO A 301 63.13 2.35 5.17
C PRO A 301 64.56 2.83 4.84
N ALA A 302 64.76 4.13 4.57
CA ALA A 302 66.09 4.70 4.38
C ALA A 302 66.90 4.84 5.68
N GLY A 303 66.29 4.71 6.87
CA GLY A 303 66.93 4.87 8.18
C GLY A 303 67.35 6.30 8.50
N THR A 304 66.74 7.30 7.87
CA THR A 304 67.00 8.75 8.06
C THR A 304 66.15 9.37 9.15
N ARG A 305 64.97 8.79 9.42
CA ARG A 305 63.95 9.30 10.33
C ARG A 305 63.51 8.21 11.30
N LYS A 306 63.42 8.57 12.59
CA LYS A 306 62.86 7.75 13.66
C LYS A 306 61.59 8.39 14.18
N ILE A 307 60.50 7.64 14.22
CA ILE A 307 59.18 8.07 14.69
C ILE A 307 58.89 7.28 15.97
N VAL A 308 58.60 7.95 17.07
CA VAL A 308 58.23 7.31 18.34
C VAL A 308 56.81 7.74 18.68
N LEU A 309 55.95 6.75 18.96
CA LEU A 309 54.59 6.99 19.44
C LEU A 309 54.56 6.92 20.97
N SER A 310 53.83 7.85 21.58
CA SER A 310 53.52 7.80 23.01
C SER A 310 52.73 6.53 23.37
N THR A 311 52.78 6.11 24.64
CA THR A 311 52.11 4.90 25.15
C THR A 311 50.58 4.97 25.08
N ASP A 312 50.03 6.18 25.08
CA ASP A 312 48.61 6.48 24.87
C ASP A 312 48.27 6.83 23.41
N ALA A 313 49.27 6.81 22.53
CA ALA A 313 49.19 7.25 21.13
C ALA A 313 48.63 8.67 20.92
N SER A 314 48.66 9.54 21.92
CA SER A 314 48.19 10.92 21.81
C SER A 314 49.19 11.84 21.10
N MET A 315 50.48 11.49 21.17
CA MET A 315 51.58 12.28 20.62
C MET A 315 52.51 11.41 19.77
N MET A 316 52.97 11.99 18.67
CA MET A 316 54.03 11.44 17.82
C MET A 316 55.25 12.33 17.88
N THR A 317 56.42 11.75 18.15
CA THR A 317 57.71 12.46 18.08
C THR A 317 58.52 11.97 16.88
N LEU A 318 58.98 12.91 16.08
CA LEU A 318 59.83 12.67 14.91
C LEU A 318 61.26 13.11 15.23
N HIS A 319 62.22 12.23 14.98
CA HIS A 319 63.64 12.48 15.07
C HIS A 319 64.28 12.29 13.69
N GLU A 320 64.83 13.36 13.13
CA GLU A 320 65.66 13.27 11.92
C GLU A 320 67.14 13.13 12.31
N ALA A 321 67.93 12.37 11.54
CA ALA A 321 69.32 12.05 11.91
C ALA A 321 70.25 13.29 12.04
N HIS A 322 69.92 14.38 11.33
CA HIS A 322 70.67 15.64 11.34
C HIS A 322 70.13 16.67 12.34
N GLU A 323 68.93 16.46 12.88
CA GLU A 323 68.31 17.41 13.82
C GLU A 323 68.69 17.08 15.27
N ALA A 324 69.09 18.12 16.02
CA ALA A 324 69.44 17.96 17.43
C ALA A 324 68.19 17.80 18.32
N GLN A 325 67.06 18.41 17.96
CA GLN A 325 65.82 18.41 18.74
C GLN A 325 64.69 17.64 18.01
N PRO A 326 63.88 16.84 18.73
CA PRO A 326 62.72 16.17 18.15
C PRO A 326 61.59 17.15 17.84
N ARG A 327 60.84 16.86 16.78
CA ARG A 327 59.59 17.54 16.45
C ARG A 327 58.41 16.76 17.03
N VAL A 328 57.51 17.43 17.75
CA VAL A 328 56.31 16.82 18.33
C VAL A 328 55.09 17.22 17.50
N ALA A 329 54.32 16.23 17.06
CA ALA A 329 53.02 16.44 16.44
C ALA A 329 51.91 16.05 17.43
N ALA A 330 51.03 17.01 17.75
CA ALA A 330 49.88 16.83 18.64
C ALA A 330 48.52 17.04 17.94
N GLY A 331 48.52 17.31 16.62
CA GLY A 331 47.32 17.58 15.81
C GLY A 331 46.90 16.43 14.89
N ALA A 332 46.37 16.75 13.71
CA ALA A 332 45.88 15.79 12.70
C ALA A 332 47.01 14.96 12.02
N TRP A 333 47.87 14.28 12.79
CA TRP A 333 48.97 13.46 12.30
C TRP A 333 48.60 11.97 12.14
N ALA A 334 47.64 11.48 12.93
CA ALA A 334 47.28 10.06 13.00
C ALA A 334 46.90 9.48 11.62
N GLY A 335 46.08 10.19 10.84
CA GLY A 335 45.69 9.74 9.50
C GLY A 335 46.87 9.61 8.53
N GLY A 336 47.79 10.58 8.55
CA GLY A 336 48.99 10.56 7.71
C GLY A 336 50.00 9.49 8.12
N PHE A 337 50.13 9.22 9.42
CA PHE A 337 50.97 8.15 9.95
C PHE A 337 50.46 6.76 9.52
N ILE A 338 49.16 6.50 9.69
CA ILE A 338 48.55 5.21 9.28
C ILE A 338 48.64 5.01 7.76
N ASP A 339 48.40 6.06 6.96
CA ASP A 339 48.58 5.99 5.51
C ASP A 339 50.05 5.68 5.13
N ALA A 340 51.02 6.30 5.80
CA ALA A 340 52.44 6.01 5.59
C ALA A 340 52.81 4.57 5.98
N LEU A 341 52.22 4.04 7.06
CA LEU A 341 52.42 2.66 7.52
C LEU A 341 51.85 1.65 6.50
N ARG A 342 50.62 1.87 6.03
CA ARG A 342 49.96 1.01 5.02
C ARG A 342 50.70 1.02 3.68
N ARG A 343 51.26 2.17 3.28
CA ARG A 343 52.05 2.33 2.05
C ARG A 343 53.50 1.83 2.20
N GLY A 344 53.91 1.31 3.36
CA GLY A 344 55.25 0.80 3.60
C GLY A 344 56.35 1.89 3.61
N ARG A 345 55.97 3.17 3.73
CA ARG A 345 56.92 4.28 3.84
C ARG A 345 57.52 4.39 5.24
N ILE A 346 56.92 3.72 6.21
CA ILE A 346 57.46 3.54 7.55
C ILE A 346 57.33 2.08 7.96
N VAL A 347 58.33 1.57 8.65
CA VAL A 347 58.48 0.16 9.02
C VAL A 347 58.69 0.08 10.54
N PRO A 348 58.11 -0.91 11.24
CA PRO A 348 58.38 -1.12 12.67
C PRO A 348 59.88 -1.28 12.96
N ALA A 349 60.29 -0.88 14.17
CA ALA A 349 61.69 -0.95 14.59
C ALA A 349 62.26 -2.37 14.53
N THR A 350 63.41 -2.50 13.87
CA THR A 350 64.25 -3.70 13.82
C THR A 350 65.64 -3.31 14.32
N ALA A 351 66.34 -4.20 15.03
CA ALA A 351 67.66 -3.92 15.61
C ALA A 351 68.66 -3.27 14.63
N GLY A 352 68.69 -3.75 13.37
CA GLY A 352 69.55 -3.18 12.33
C GLY A 352 69.16 -1.76 11.87
N LEU A 353 67.89 -1.34 12.01
CA LEU A 353 67.46 0.03 11.68
C LEU A 353 67.82 1.01 12.81
N ASP A 354 67.68 0.60 14.07
CA ASP A 354 68.12 1.39 15.22
C ASP A 354 69.65 1.66 15.17
N GLU A 355 70.44 0.64 14.85
CA GLU A 355 71.90 0.76 14.68
C GLU A 355 72.29 1.70 13.53
N ARG A 356 71.64 1.55 12.36
CA ARG A 356 71.88 2.42 11.20
C ARG A 356 71.55 3.88 11.49
N PHE A 357 70.43 4.13 12.17
CA PHE A 357 70.05 5.48 12.58
C PHE A 357 71.05 6.06 13.60
N ALA A 358 71.47 5.27 14.59
CA ALA A 358 72.47 5.69 15.56
C ALA A 358 73.83 5.99 14.92
N ALA A 359 74.29 5.17 13.99
CA ALA A 359 75.53 5.37 13.25
C ALA A 359 75.50 6.68 12.44
N ARG A 360 74.40 6.94 11.72
CA ARG A 360 74.22 8.20 10.97
C ARG A 360 74.18 9.42 11.87
N ARG A 361 73.47 9.35 13.00
CA ARG A 361 73.41 10.44 13.96
C ARG A 361 74.79 10.77 14.54
N ARG A 362 75.64 9.76 14.77
CA ARG A 362 77.04 9.97 15.20
C ARG A 362 77.89 10.65 14.13
N MET A 363 77.70 10.29 12.85
CA MET A 363 78.44 10.89 11.73
C MET A 363 78.04 12.34 11.45
N GLN A 364 76.79 12.71 11.73
CA GLN A 364 76.25 14.05 11.44
C GLN A 364 76.24 15.00 12.64
N GLN A 365 76.54 14.52 13.85
CA GLN A 365 76.74 15.40 14.99
C GLN A 365 78.10 16.10 14.89
N PRO A 366 78.16 17.45 14.85
CA PRO A 366 79.42 18.14 15.03
C PRO A 366 80.01 17.82 16.41
N PRO A 367 81.34 17.83 16.58
CA PRO A 367 81.97 17.56 17.87
C PRO A 367 81.38 18.49 18.93
N ARG A 368 80.81 17.88 19.99
CA ARG A 368 80.30 18.61 21.16
C ARG A 368 81.45 19.43 21.75
N THR A 369 81.44 20.74 21.55
CA THR A 369 82.16 21.65 22.43
C THR A 369 81.57 21.52 23.84
N PRO A 370 82.40 21.39 24.89
CA PRO A 370 81.90 21.31 26.25
C PRO A 370 81.11 22.58 26.62
N ALA A 371 79.95 22.39 27.22
CA ALA A 371 79.02 23.45 27.57
C ALA A 371 79.65 24.47 28.53
N PRO A 372 79.48 25.79 28.33
CA PRO A 372 79.75 26.76 29.38
C PRO A 372 78.66 26.64 30.44
N THR A 373 79.05 26.21 31.63
CA THR A 373 78.35 26.45 32.88
C THR A 373 78.12 27.96 33.07
N ALA A 374 76.87 28.39 33.11
CA ALA A 374 76.37 29.41 34.04
C ALA A 374 74.96 29.86 33.66
N SER A 375 74.06 29.69 34.61
CA SER A 375 72.86 30.49 34.81
C SER A 375 73.16 31.99 34.68
N GLN A 376 72.82 32.59 33.53
CA GLN A 376 72.59 34.03 33.43
C GLN A 376 71.14 34.25 32.98
N PRO A 377 70.35 35.07 33.68
CA PRO A 377 69.05 35.47 33.18
C PRO A 377 69.28 36.30 31.92
N ARG A 378 68.72 35.84 30.79
CA ARG A 378 68.73 36.60 29.54
C ARG A 378 67.98 37.90 29.78
N VAL A 379 68.72 39.00 29.90
CA VAL A 379 68.13 40.35 29.95
C VAL A 379 67.50 40.61 28.59
N LEU A 380 66.17 40.73 28.57
CA LEU A 380 65.42 41.22 27.41
C LEU A 380 65.97 42.61 27.08
N THR A 381 66.69 42.73 25.97
CA THR A 381 67.06 44.04 25.44
C THR A 381 65.77 44.81 25.12
N ALA A 382 65.71 46.09 25.50
CA ALA A 382 64.53 46.95 25.37
C ALA A 382 63.89 46.87 23.97
N ALA A 383 64.72 46.74 22.93
CA ALA A 383 64.30 46.57 21.54
C ALA A 383 63.44 45.31 21.29
N ILE A 384 63.70 44.20 21.98
CA ILE A 384 62.88 42.97 21.85
C ILE A 384 61.56 43.13 22.62
N GLY A 385 61.60 43.83 23.76
CA GLY A 385 60.42 44.17 24.54
C GLY A 385 59.43 45.05 23.75
N GLU A 386 59.93 46.08 23.07
CA GLU A 386 59.13 46.96 22.22
C GLU A 386 58.49 46.19 21.05
N ARG A 387 59.26 45.33 20.38
CA ARG A 387 58.78 44.54 19.24
C ARG A 387 57.70 43.52 19.64
N LEU A 388 57.79 42.96 20.84
CA LEU A 388 56.75 42.07 21.39
C LEU A 388 55.50 42.84 21.82
N GLN A 389 55.63 44.08 22.30
CA GLN A 389 54.49 44.94 22.60
C GLN A 389 53.77 45.39 21.33
N GLU A 390 54.52 45.69 20.27
CA GLU A 390 53.97 46.03 18.95
C GLU A 390 53.19 44.86 18.34
N LEU A 391 53.74 43.64 18.39
CA LEU A 391 53.03 42.42 18.00
C LEU A 391 51.76 42.16 18.82
N ARG A 392 51.79 42.45 20.14
CA ARG A 392 50.60 42.36 21.00
C ARG A 392 49.54 43.40 20.66
N ARG A 393 49.93 44.60 20.25
CA ARG A 393 48.98 45.64 19.81
C ARG A 393 48.32 45.26 18.48
N LEU A 394 49.08 44.74 17.52
CA LEU A 394 48.56 44.29 16.23
C LEU A 394 47.58 43.12 16.37
N THR A 395 47.91 42.12 17.20
CA THR A 395 47.01 40.98 17.44
C THR A 395 45.72 41.37 18.17
N ARG A 396 45.75 42.33 19.11
CA ARG A 396 44.53 42.87 19.74
C ARG A 396 43.68 43.72 18.81
N ALA A 397 44.29 44.44 17.86
CA ALA A 397 43.55 45.21 16.86
C ALA A 397 42.78 44.28 15.91
N VAL A 398 43.40 43.19 15.46
CA VAL A 398 42.77 42.17 14.60
C VAL A 398 41.63 41.42 15.33
N ALA A 399 41.77 41.17 16.63
CA ALA A 399 40.70 40.54 17.42
C ALA A 399 39.48 41.46 17.62
N ARG A 400 39.63 42.78 17.51
CA ARG A 400 38.52 43.76 17.63
C ARG A 400 37.78 44.01 16.31
N THR A 401 38.45 43.87 15.17
CA THR A 401 37.82 44.06 13.85
C THR A 401 37.17 42.80 13.28
N GLY A 402 37.50 41.61 13.79
CA GLY A 402 36.85 40.35 13.41
C GLY A 402 35.47 40.08 14.03
N GLY A 403 34.99 40.95 14.93
CA GLY A 403 33.74 40.76 15.68
C GLY A 403 32.49 41.44 15.08
N ALA A 404 32.60 42.12 13.93
CA ALA A 404 31.50 42.92 13.36
C ALA A 404 31.03 42.42 11.98
N ALA A 405 31.14 41.12 11.71
CA ALA A 405 30.63 40.48 10.48
C ALA A 405 29.78 39.22 10.75
N PHE A 406 29.16 39.14 11.93
CA PHE A 406 28.07 38.20 12.22
C PHE A 406 27.07 38.88 13.16
N ALA A 407 26.18 39.67 12.57
CA ALA A 407 24.87 40.03 13.11
C ALA A 407 23.89 40.07 11.94
#